data_AF-A0A925L415-F1
#
_entry.id   AF-A0A925L415-F1
#
_cell.length_a   1.000
_cell.length_b   1.000
_cell.length_c   1.000
_cell.angle_alpha   90.00
_cell.angle_beta   90.00
_cell.angle_gamma   90.00
#
_symmetry.space_group_name_H-M   'P 1'
#
loop_
_entity.id
_entity.type
_entity.pdbx_description
1 polymer ?
#
loop_
_entity_poly.entity_id
_entity_poly.type
_entity_poly.pdbx_seq_one_letter_code
_entity_poly.pdbx_strand_id
1 'polypeptide(L)'
;MAFQVGDEKELALLMSFLECRPFILEGRKLYNYLGDLILPARSALEFIRADLVGMDVGRVEAFDTFVKANPDAFNTFFAAEHAQVDRTTVLENWVWDENGKTPEVPEAHWWWAPISNTSEQGA
;
A
#
# COMPACT_ATOMS: atom_id res chain seq x y z
N MET A 1 13.98 -6.50 13.70
CA MET A 1 13.23 -7.53 12.97
C MET A 1 13.42 -7.22 11.51
N ALA A 2 14.10 -8.10 10.77
CA ALA A 2 14.31 -7.94 9.33
C ALA A 2 13.19 -8.69 8.60
N PHE A 3 12.64 -8.08 7.55
CA PHE A 3 11.59 -8.66 6.73
C PHE A 3 12.15 -8.96 5.34
N GLN A 4 11.61 -9.98 4.69
CA GLN A 4 12.03 -10.38 3.36
C GLN A 4 10.84 -10.39 2.42
N VAL A 5 11.00 -9.73 1.28
CA VAL A 5 10.28 -10.04 0.04
C VAL A 5 11.09 -11.14 -0.66
N GLY A 6 10.48 -12.00 -1.47
CA GLY A 6 11.21 -13.06 -2.17
C GLY A 6 12.15 -12.52 -3.25
N ASP A 7 12.11 -13.08 -4.46
CA ASP A 7 13.11 -12.73 -5.47
C ASP A 7 12.94 -11.31 -6.05
N GLU A 8 13.93 -10.86 -6.84
CA GLU A 8 13.91 -9.53 -7.48
C GLU A 8 12.65 -9.26 -8.32
N LYS A 9 11.99 -10.31 -8.83
CA LYS A 9 10.76 -10.18 -9.61
C LYS A 9 9.58 -9.84 -8.71
N GLU A 10 9.56 -10.34 -7.47
CA GLU A 10 8.53 -10.00 -6.49
C GLU A 10 8.67 -8.54 -6.03
N LEU A 11 9.90 -8.04 -5.85
CA LEU A 11 10.12 -6.61 -5.61
C LEU A 11 9.72 -5.76 -6.82
N ALA A 12 10.07 -6.17 -8.04
CA ALA A 12 9.65 -5.46 -9.25
C ALA A 12 8.13 -5.42 -9.39
N LEU A 13 7.44 -6.51 -9.03
CA LEU A 13 5.99 -6.58 -9.00
C LEU A 13 5.42 -5.60 -7.96
N LEU A 14 5.96 -5.58 -6.74
CA LEU A 14 5.58 -4.60 -5.71
C LEU A 14 5.72 -3.16 -6.20
N MET A 15 6.85 -2.84 -6.82
CA MET A 15 7.12 -1.49 -7.33
C MET A 15 6.20 -1.13 -8.49
N SER A 16 5.76 -2.09 -9.30
CA SER A 16 4.82 -1.84 -10.41
C SER A 16 3.45 -1.33 -9.93
N PHE A 17 3.02 -1.71 -8.72
CA PHE A 17 1.76 -1.22 -8.14
C PHE A 17 1.81 0.28 -7.79
N LEU A 18 3.00 0.85 -7.58
CA LEU A 18 3.15 2.30 -7.36
C LEU A 18 2.85 3.13 -8.62
N GLU A 19 2.87 2.50 -9.80
CA GLU A 19 2.52 3.16 -11.07
C GLU A 19 1.01 3.20 -11.31
N CYS A 20 0.18 2.63 -10.42
CA CYS A 20 -1.28 2.65 -10.52
C CYS A 20 -1.93 4.02 -10.22
N ARG A 21 -1.14 5.10 -10.07
CA ARG A 21 -1.63 6.46 -9.80
C ARG A 21 -2.76 6.93 -10.73
N PRO A 22 -2.70 6.72 -12.07
CA PRO A 22 -3.77 7.14 -12.96
C PRO A 22 -5.11 6.44 -12.64
N PHE A 23 -5.07 5.16 -12.26
CA PHE A 23 -6.28 4.40 -11.92
C PHE A 23 -6.97 4.92 -10.66
N ILE A 24 -6.21 5.44 -9.70
CA ILE A 24 -6.76 6.07 -8.49
C ILE A 24 -7.57 7.32 -8.85
N LEU A 25 -7.07 8.16 -9.77
CA LEU A 25 -7.75 9.40 -10.15
C LEU A 25 -8.95 9.17 -11.06
N GLU A 26 -8.86 8.21 -11.97
CA GLU A 26 -9.93 7.98 -12.95
C GLU A 26 -11.16 7.30 -12.34
N GLY A 27 -11.04 6.74 -11.14
CA GLY A 27 -12.09 5.99 -10.47
C GLY A 27 -12.37 4.68 -11.20
N ARG A 28 -12.28 3.54 -10.51
CA ARG A 28 -12.45 2.24 -11.18
C ARG A 28 -13.88 2.06 -11.72
N LYS A 29 -13.97 1.63 -12.99
CA LYS A 29 -15.19 1.03 -13.57
C LYS A 29 -15.20 -0.51 -13.49
N LEU A 30 -14.05 -1.14 -13.26
CA LEU A 30 -13.89 -2.60 -13.16
C LEU A 30 -12.92 -2.90 -12.01
N TYR A 31 -13.45 -3.26 -10.84
CA TYR A 31 -12.69 -3.68 -9.67
C TYR A 31 -12.51 -5.20 -9.69
N ASN A 32 -11.28 -5.69 -9.53
CA ASN A 32 -10.99 -7.11 -9.36
C ASN A 32 -10.43 -7.35 -7.96
N TYR A 33 -11.30 -7.80 -7.04
CA TYR A 33 -10.95 -8.19 -5.67
C TYR A 33 -9.76 -9.17 -5.58
N LEU A 34 -9.57 -10.00 -6.62
CA LEU A 34 -8.48 -10.98 -6.68
C LEU A 34 -7.21 -10.45 -7.36
N GLY A 35 -7.26 -9.29 -8.02
CA GLY A 35 -6.16 -8.76 -8.84
C GLY A 35 -5.58 -7.43 -8.36
N ASP A 36 -6.32 -6.68 -7.56
CA ASP A 36 -5.96 -5.31 -7.20
C ASP A 36 -5.23 -5.25 -5.86
N LEU A 37 -4.05 -5.86 -5.83
CA LEU A 37 -3.23 -6.07 -4.64
C LEU A 37 -2.42 -4.82 -4.23
N ILE A 38 -2.96 -3.62 -4.43
CA ILE A 38 -2.22 -2.36 -4.24
C ILE A 38 -2.01 -2.05 -2.74
N LEU A 39 -3.05 -2.16 -1.90
CA LEU A 39 -2.87 -1.97 -0.45
C LEU A 39 -1.94 -3.02 0.19
N PRO A 40 -2.08 -4.32 -0.10
CA PRO A 40 -1.15 -5.34 0.38
C PRO A 40 0.28 -5.07 -0.09
N ALA A 41 0.48 -4.78 -1.38
CA ALA A 41 1.79 -4.48 -1.94
C ALA A 41 2.44 -3.27 -1.27
N ARG A 42 1.70 -2.15 -1.16
CA ARG A 42 2.21 -0.96 -0.48
C ARG A 42 2.52 -1.24 0.98
N SER A 43 1.73 -2.09 1.63
CA SER A 43 1.96 -2.48 3.01
C SER A 43 3.23 -3.29 3.19
N ALA A 44 3.47 -4.27 2.30
CA ALA A 44 4.71 -5.05 2.27
C ALA A 44 5.95 -4.16 2.06
N LEU A 45 5.86 -3.16 1.19
CA LEU A 45 6.94 -2.18 0.98
C LEU A 45 7.29 -1.38 2.25
N GLU A 46 6.35 -1.17 3.17
CA GLU A 46 6.66 -0.50 4.44
C GLU A 46 7.49 -1.40 5.37
N PHE A 47 7.24 -2.71 5.36
CA PHE A 47 7.99 -3.68 6.17
C PHE A 47 9.45 -3.82 5.74
N ILE A 48 9.72 -3.71 4.44
CA ILE A 48 11.07 -3.75 3.88
C ILE A 48 11.65 -2.36 3.59
N ARG A 49 11.01 -1.29 4.06
CA ARG A 49 11.39 0.09 3.71
C ARG A 49 12.84 0.41 4.06
N ALA A 50 13.36 -0.16 5.15
CA ALA A 50 14.74 0.02 5.59
C ALA A 50 15.76 -0.63 4.63
N ASP A 51 15.32 -1.63 3.85
CA ASP A 51 16.13 -2.38 2.91
C ASP A 51 16.01 -1.83 1.47
N LEU A 52 15.05 -0.94 1.21
CA LEU A 52 14.93 -0.22 -0.05
C LEU A 52 16.08 0.78 -0.22
N VAL A 53 16.61 0.90 -1.44
CA VAL A 53 17.73 1.79 -1.74
C VAL A 53 17.40 2.79 -2.85
N GLY A 54 17.91 4.01 -2.71
CA GLY A 54 17.93 5.02 -3.78
C GLY A 54 16.56 5.32 -4.39
N MET A 55 16.39 4.94 -5.66
CA MET A 55 15.20 5.26 -6.46
C MET A 55 13.91 4.62 -5.94
N ASP A 56 14.01 3.49 -5.22
CA ASP A 56 12.83 2.76 -4.75
C ASP A 56 12.15 3.47 -3.58
N VAL A 57 12.93 4.02 -2.64
CA VAL A 57 12.41 4.85 -1.54
C VAL A 57 11.70 6.09 -2.09
N GLY A 58 12.32 6.77 -3.07
CA GLY A 58 11.74 7.96 -3.68
C GLY A 58 10.41 7.69 -4.41
N ARG A 59 10.26 6.51 -5.02
CA ARG A 59 9.00 6.09 -5.65
C ARG A 59 7.90 5.85 -4.62
N VAL A 60 8.21 5.17 -3.52
CA VAL A 60 7.28 4.95 -2.40
C VAL A 60 6.81 6.28 -1.81
N GLU A 61 7.73 7.20 -1.56
CA GLU A 61 7.40 8.52 -1.00
C GLU A 61 6.60 9.41 -1.96
N ALA A 62 6.92 9.36 -3.26
CA ALA A 62 6.16 10.08 -4.28
C ALA A 62 4.72 9.54 -4.38
N PHE A 63 4.54 8.23 -4.26
CA PHE A 63 3.21 7.60 -4.24
C PHE A 63 2.42 7.98 -2.99
N ASP A 64 3.04 7.91 -1.81
CA ASP A 64 2.42 8.35 -0.55
C ASP A 64 1.99 9.83 -0.60
N THR A 65 2.86 10.70 -1.13
CA THR A 65 2.59 12.13 -1.29
C THR A 65 1.40 12.36 -2.23
N PHE A 66 1.38 11.65 -3.35
CA PHE A 66 0.28 11.71 -4.31
C PHE A 66 -1.05 11.30 -3.67
N VAL A 67 -1.08 10.18 -2.95
CA VAL A 67 -2.30 9.70 -2.29
C VAL A 67 -2.79 10.66 -1.22
N LYS A 68 -1.89 11.17 -0.37
CA LYS A 68 -2.24 12.17 0.65
C LYS A 68 -2.75 13.48 0.06
N ALA A 69 -2.31 13.85 -1.15
CA ALA A 69 -2.81 15.02 -1.86
C ALA A 69 -4.18 14.78 -2.54
N ASN A 70 -4.64 13.54 -2.64
CA ASN A 70 -5.90 13.15 -3.28
C ASN A 70 -6.76 12.25 -2.37
N PRO A 71 -7.09 12.71 -1.14
CA PRO A 71 -7.78 11.89 -0.14
C PRO A 71 -9.16 11.37 -0.59
N ASP A 72 -9.93 12.17 -1.33
CA ASP A 72 -11.25 11.74 -1.85
C ASP A 72 -11.13 10.60 -2.86
N ALA A 73 -10.16 10.71 -3.78
CA ALA A 73 -9.88 9.68 -4.77
C ALA A 73 -9.40 8.40 -4.08
N PHE A 74 -8.49 8.54 -3.11
CA PHE A 74 -8.01 7.43 -2.30
C PHE A 74 -9.15 6.71 -1.55
N ASN A 75 -9.94 7.45 -0.77
CA ASN A 75 -11.03 6.90 0.02
C ASN A 75 -12.07 6.20 -0.86
N THR A 76 -12.38 6.79 -2.02
CA THR A 76 -13.31 6.18 -2.99
C THR A 76 -12.73 4.91 -3.58
N PHE A 77 -11.45 4.94 -3.97
CA PHE A 77 -10.78 3.83 -4.63
C PHE A 77 -10.65 2.61 -3.72
N PHE A 78 -10.28 2.83 -2.45
CA PHE A 78 -10.01 1.76 -1.49
C PHE A 78 -11.18 1.43 -0.55
N ALA A 79 -12.36 2.04 -0.74
CA ALA A 79 -13.53 1.84 0.13
C ALA A 79 -13.90 0.36 0.34
N ALA A 80 -13.87 -0.45 -0.73
CA ALA A 80 -14.17 -1.87 -0.65
C ALA A 80 -13.09 -2.64 0.11
N GLU A 81 -11.82 -2.37 -0.17
CA GLU A 81 -10.70 -3.02 0.52
C GLU A 81 -10.68 -2.69 2.01
N HIS A 82 -10.90 -1.42 2.37
CA HIS A 82 -11.03 -1.00 3.77
C HIS A 82 -12.17 -1.68 4.52
N ALA A 83 -13.24 -2.06 3.83
CA ALA A 83 -14.42 -2.70 4.42
C ALA A 83 -14.37 -4.24 4.46
N GLN A 84 -13.63 -4.88 3.55
CA GLN A 84 -13.75 -6.32 3.28
C GLN A 84 -12.49 -7.12 3.57
N VAL A 85 -11.32 -6.49 3.62
CA VAL A 85 -10.04 -7.20 3.71
C VAL A 85 -9.63 -7.44 5.16
N ASP A 86 -9.28 -8.69 5.45
CA ASP A 86 -8.72 -9.09 6.74
C ASP A 86 -7.24 -8.71 6.86
N ARG A 87 -6.97 -7.72 7.69
CA ARG A 87 -5.63 -7.16 7.93
C ARG A 87 -4.64 -8.14 8.58
N THR A 88 -5.15 -9.24 9.15
CA THR A 88 -4.30 -10.25 9.79
C THR A 88 -3.71 -11.23 8.78
N THR A 89 -4.37 -11.43 7.64
CA THR A 89 -4.00 -12.44 6.62
C THR A 89 -3.64 -11.83 5.28
N VAL A 90 -3.93 -10.54 5.05
CA VAL A 90 -3.74 -9.91 3.72
C VAL A 90 -2.29 -9.91 3.19
N LEU A 91 -1.29 -10.00 4.07
CA LEU A 91 0.12 -10.00 3.68
C LEU A 91 0.65 -11.41 3.38
N GLU A 92 -0.18 -12.44 3.45
CA GLU A 92 0.22 -13.79 3.09
C GLU A 92 0.77 -13.82 1.66
N ASN A 93 1.94 -14.40 1.49
CA ASN A 93 2.68 -14.49 0.23
C ASN A 93 3.32 -13.18 -0.27
N TRP A 94 3.39 -12.13 0.56
CA TRP A 94 4.06 -10.88 0.21
C TRP A 94 5.36 -10.64 0.96
N VAL A 95 5.34 -10.87 2.26
CA VAL A 95 6.43 -10.57 3.16
C VAL A 95 6.44 -11.55 4.31
N TRP A 96 7.63 -11.96 4.71
CA TRP A 96 7.85 -12.85 5.84
C TRP A 96 8.88 -12.26 6.79
N ASP A 97 8.72 -12.56 8.08
CA ASP A 97 9.74 -12.30 9.08
C ASP A 97 10.87 -13.34 9.03
N GLU A 98 11.88 -13.15 9.88
CA GLU A 98 13.03 -14.05 10.01
C GLU A 98 12.67 -15.50 10.40
N ASN A 99 11.46 -15.75 10.91
CA ASN A 99 10.95 -17.08 11.26
C ASN A 99 10.05 -17.67 10.16
N GLY A 100 9.92 -16.99 9.02
CA GLY A 100 9.03 -17.38 7.92
C GLY A 100 7.55 -17.13 8.22
N LYS A 101 7.22 -16.30 9.22
CA LYS A 101 5.85 -15.93 9.55
C LYS A 101 5.45 -14.64 8.83
N THR A 102 4.24 -14.63 8.29
CA THR A 102 3.62 -13.41 7.75
C THR A 102 3.32 -12.42 8.90
N PRO A 103 3.78 -11.16 8.83
CA PRO A 103 3.38 -10.14 9.79
C PRO A 103 1.93 -9.69 9.56
N GLU A 104 1.27 -9.26 10.62
CA GLU A 104 -0.02 -8.58 10.53
C GLU A 104 0.20 -7.11 10.13
N VAL A 105 -0.75 -6.52 9.41
CA VAL A 105 -0.72 -5.08 9.12
C VAL A 105 -0.86 -4.31 10.44
N PRO A 106 0.08 -3.40 10.79
CA PRO A 106 -0.01 -2.64 12.03
C PRO A 106 -1.24 -1.71 12.01
N GLU A 107 -1.93 -1.57 13.14
CA GLU A 107 -3.08 -0.65 13.25
C GLU A 107 -2.73 0.80 12.91
N ALA A 108 -1.48 1.21 13.18
CA ALA A 108 -0.97 2.54 12.86
C ALA A 108 -0.72 2.77 11.36
N HIS A 109 -0.88 1.75 10.50
CA HIS A 109 -0.65 1.87 9.08
C HIS A 109 -1.77 2.65 8.41
N TRP A 110 -1.53 3.95 8.19
CA TRP A 110 -2.52 4.91 7.71
C TRP A 110 -3.18 4.54 6.37
N TRP A 111 -2.52 3.75 5.52
CA TRP A 111 -3.06 3.22 4.26
C TRP A 111 -4.34 2.38 4.44
N TRP A 112 -4.57 1.84 5.64
CA TRP A 112 -5.75 1.04 5.96
C TRP A 112 -6.85 1.83 6.66
N ALA A 113 -6.71 3.16 6.71
CA ALA A 113 -7.74 4.04 7.23
C ALA A 113 -8.13 5.05 6.16
N PRO A 114 -9.39 5.49 6.12
CA PRO A 114 -9.78 6.64 5.33
C PRO A 114 -8.96 7.86 5.75
N ILE A 115 -8.43 8.60 4.78
CA ILE A 115 -7.75 9.87 5.04
C ILE A 115 -8.82 10.92 5.28
N SER A 116 -8.81 11.52 6.46
CA SER A 116 -9.71 12.63 6.76
C SER A 116 -9.34 13.82 5.87
N ASN A 117 -10.34 14.42 5.23
CA ASN A 117 -10.23 15.77 4.68
C ASN A 117 -10.19 16.77 5.85
N THR A 118 -9.11 16.74 6.62
CA THR A 118 -8.82 17.87 7.50
C THR A 118 -8.23 18.94 6.59
N SER A 119 -9.11 19.66 5.91
CA SER A 119 -8.82 21.04 5.59
C SER A 119 -8.61 21.74 6.94
N GLU A 120 -7.36 21.80 7.40
CA GLU A 120 -6.93 22.86 8.29
C GLU A 120 -7.14 24.19 7.54
N GLN A 121 -8.38 24.67 7.50
CA GLN A 121 -8.64 26.10 7.45
C GLN A 121 -8.41 26.63 8.86
N GLY A 122 -7.13 26.78 9.19
CA GLY A 122 -6.65 27.64 10.25
C GLY A 122 -6.06 28.90 9.63
N ALA A 123 -6.86 29.97 9.57
CA ALA A 123 -6.47 31.37 9.78
C ALA A 123 -7.72 32.26 9.68
#